data_AF-A0A7K6NEW7-F1
#
_entry.id   AF-A0A7K6NEW7-F1
#
_cell.length_a   1.000
_cell.length_b   1.000
_cell.length_c   1.000
_cell.angle_alpha   90.00
_cell.angle_beta   90.00
_cell.angle_gamma   90.00
#
_symmetry.space_group_name_H-M   'P 1'
#
loop_
_entity.id
_entity.type
_entity.pdbx_description
1 polymer ?
#
loop_
_entity_poly.entity_id
_entity_poly.type
_entity_poly.pdbx_seq_one_letter_code
_entity_poly.pdbx_strand_id
1 'polypeptide(L)'
;AAPQPRLPGRVPGAHTVQRMYGCDLLEDGGTRGYFQDAYDGRDFIALDVDTVTFTAADAGAQVTKGKWEGENEAERLKYYLENTCVEWLRKYVSYGQPVLERKEPPTVRVSGKEIPGVLTLSCRAY
;
A
#
# COMPACT_ATOMS: atom_id res chain seq x y z
N ALA A 1 10.55 -1.76 36.20
CA ALA A 1 10.17 -2.36 34.92
C ALA A 1 8.73 -2.00 34.63
N ALA A 2 8.44 -1.29 33.53
CA ALA A 2 7.07 -1.02 33.13
C ALA A 2 6.38 -2.35 32.75
N PRO A 3 5.12 -2.59 33.14
CA PRO A 3 4.42 -3.80 32.77
C PRO A 3 4.20 -3.81 31.26
N GLN A 4 4.58 -4.90 30.60
CA GLN A 4 4.31 -5.08 29.17
C GLN A 4 2.80 -5.04 28.92
N PRO A 5 2.32 -4.33 27.88
CA PRO A 5 0.91 -4.37 27.51
C PRO A 5 0.52 -5.81 27.22
N ARG A 6 -0.50 -6.33 27.92
CA ARG A 6 -1.06 -7.65 27.62
C ARG A 6 -1.76 -7.54 26.27
N LEU A 7 -1.27 -8.28 25.28
CA LEU A 7 -1.99 -8.45 24.02
C LEU A 7 -3.39 -9.01 24.34
N PRO A 8 -4.47 -8.47 23.77
CA PRO A 8 -5.78 -9.09 23.88
C PRO A 8 -5.65 -10.55 23.42
N GLY A 9 -6.15 -11.48 24.25
CA GLY A 9 -5.98 -12.91 24.04
C GLY A 9 -6.38 -13.31 22.62
N ARG A 10 -5.57 -14.15 21.98
CA ARG A 10 -5.82 -14.67 20.64
C ARG A 10 -7.24 -15.24 20.58
N VAL A 11 -8.10 -14.59 19.82
CA VAL A 11 -9.45 -15.09 19.57
C VAL A 11 -9.33 -16.29 18.62
N PRO A 12 -10.01 -17.42 18.88
CA PRO A 12 -10.06 -18.51 17.93
C PRO A 12 -10.71 -18.04 16.63
N GLY A 13 -10.05 -18.24 15.49
CA GLY A 13 -10.55 -17.80 14.18
C GLY A 13 -9.44 -17.69 13.15
N ALA A 14 -9.83 -17.47 11.91
CA ALA A 14 -8.90 -17.06 10.85
C ALA A 14 -8.64 -15.56 11.00
N HIS A 15 -7.37 -15.19 10.96
CA HIS A 15 -6.91 -13.80 10.99
C HIS A 15 -6.01 -13.53 9.80
N THR A 16 -5.95 -12.26 9.37
CA THR A 16 -5.12 -11.84 8.24
C THR A 16 -4.14 -10.75 8.64
N VAL A 17 -2.95 -10.83 8.05
CA VAL A 17 -1.95 -9.75 8.07
C VAL A 17 -1.71 -9.34 6.63
N GLN A 18 -1.76 -8.05 6.35
CA GLN A 18 -1.55 -7.48 5.03
C GLN A 18 -0.44 -6.45 5.12
N ARG A 19 0.47 -6.44 4.15
CA ARG A 19 1.59 -5.50 4.06
C ARG A 19 1.57 -4.81 2.71
N MET A 20 1.64 -3.49 2.72
CA MET A 20 1.74 -2.66 1.52
C MET A 20 2.93 -1.70 1.68
N TYR A 21 3.90 -1.80 0.79
CA TYR A 21 5.08 -0.95 0.81
C TYR A 21 5.64 -0.78 -0.60
N GLY A 22 6.33 0.33 -0.83
CA GLY A 22 6.88 0.65 -2.13
C GLY A 22 7.29 2.11 -2.23
N CYS A 23 7.72 2.49 -3.43
CA CYS A 23 8.09 3.85 -3.75
C CYS A 23 7.52 4.25 -5.10
N ASP A 24 7.25 5.54 -5.25
CA ASP A 24 6.77 6.15 -6.48
C ASP A 24 7.85 7.08 -7.07
N LEU A 25 7.90 7.14 -8.41
CA LEU A 25 8.58 8.21 -9.15
C LEU A 25 7.51 9.20 -9.62
N LEU A 26 7.59 10.45 -9.18
CA LEU A 26 6.60 11.48 -9.49
C LEU A 26 6.99 12.27 -10.75
N GLU A 27 6.00 12.90 -11.40
CA GLU A 27 6.21 13.66 -12.65
C GLU A 27 7.13 14.87 -12.47
N ASP A 28 7.16 15.46 -11.27
CA ASP A 28 8.05 16.58 -10.91
C ASP A 28 9.49 16.14 -10.59
N GLY A 29 9.80 14.85 -10.75
CA GLY A 29 11.08 14.26 -10.41
C GLY A 29 11.24 13.91 -8.93
N GLY A 30 10.21 14.18 -8.11
CA GLY A 30 10.14 13.76 -6.72
C GLY A 30 10.00 12.25 -6.55
N THR A 31 10.23 11.79 -5.32
CA THR A 31 9.99 10.40 -4.93
C THR A 31 9.12 10.37 -3.68
N ARG A 32 8.34 9.30 -3.54
CA ARG A 32 7.52 9.06 -2.34
C ARG A 32 7.69 7.62 -1.90
N GLY A 33 8.05 7.41 -0.63
CA GLY A 33 8.07 6.08 0.00
C GLY A 33 6.82 5.85 0.84
N TYR A 34 6.34 4.61 0.89
CA TYR A 34 5.26 4.21 1.80
C TYR A 34 5.51 2.83 2.38
N PHE A 35 5.06 2.63 3.62
CA PHE A 35 5.02 1.34 4.31
C PHE A 35 3.85 1.32 5.28
N GLN A 36 3.00 0.30 5.17
CA GLN A 36 1.87 0.08 6.07
C GLN A 36 1.54 -1.40 6.19
N ASP A 37 1.19 -1.81 7.41
CA ASP A 37 0.65 -3.12 7.73
C ASP A 37 -0.81 -2.97 8.23
N ALA A 38 -1.65 -3.95 7.90
CA ALA A 38 -3.03 -4.06 8.33
C ALA A 38 -3.31 -5.45 8.94
N TYR A 39 -4.23 -5.49 9.91
CA TYR A 39 -4.67 -6.70 10.60
C TYR A 39 -6.18 -6.84 10.47
N ASP A 40 -6.66 -8.00 10.00
CA ASP A 40 -8.10 -8.25 9.75
C ASP A 40 -8.78 -7.16 8.89
N GLY A 41 -8.06 -6.63 7.90
CA GLY A 41 -8.54 -5.60 6.98
C GLY A 41 -8.59 -4.18 7.57
N ARG A 42 -8.02 -3.95 8.76
CA ARG A 42 -7.93 -2.64 9.40
C ARG A 42 -6.49 -2.18 9.53
N ASP A 43 -6.26 -0.88 9.43
CA ASP A 43 -4.93 -0.30 9.63
C ASP A 43 -4.36 -0.74 10.99
N PHE A 44 -3.08 -1.12 10.98
CA PHE A 44 -2.40 -1.61 12.17
C PHE A 44 -1.20 -0.73 12.50
N ILE A 45 -0.23 -0.59 11.58
CA ILE A 45 0.94 0.27 11.77
C ILE A 45 1.42 0.83 10.43
N ALA A 46 1.84 2.10 10.39
CA ALA A 46 2.37 2.75 9.19
C ALA A 46 3.61 3.59 9.51
N LEU A 47 4.54 3.66 8.57
CA LEU A 47 5.73 4.52 8.66
C LEU A 47 5.44 5.87 8.02
N ASP A 48 5.60 6.94 8.78
CA ASP A 48 5.76 8.29 8.25
C ASP A 48 7.24 8.47 7.91
N VAL A 49 7.55 8.48 6.60
CA VAL A 49 8.93 8.51 6.09
C VAL A 49 9.59 9.89 6.29
N ASP A 50 8.80 10.95 6.35
CA ASP A 50 9.29 12.32 6.50
C ASP A 50 9.75 12.58 7.93
N THR A 51 8.94 12.14 8.90
CA THR A 51 9.25 12.25 10.34
C THR A 51 10.07 11.08 10.87
N VAL A 52 10.18 9.99 10.11
CA VAL A 52 10.87 8.74 10.48
C VAL A 52 10.26 8.11 11.73
N THR A 53 8.92 8.12 11.81
CA THR A 53 8.20 7.58 12.97
C THR A 53 7.08 6.62 12.56
N PHE A 54 6.79 5.66 13.43
CA PHE A 54 5.65 4.77 13.23
C PHE A 54 4.38 5.34 13.88
N THR A 55 3.29 5.29 13.14
CA THR A 55 1.93 5.50 13.64
C THR A 55 1.28 4.15 13.89
N ALA A 56 0.94 3.86 15.15
CA ALA A 56 0.24 2.64 15.55
C ALA A 56 -1.26 2.93 15.70
N ALA A 57 -2.08 2.13 15.03
CA ALA A 57 -3.53 2.34 14.96
C ALA A 57 -4.29 1.82 16.20
N ASP A 58 -3.75 0.82 16.89
CA ASP A 58 -4.35 0.26 18.10
C ASP A 58 -3.32 -0.10 19.19
N ALA A 59 -3.80 -0.58 20.33
CA ALA A 59 -2.96 -0.95 21.47
C ALA A 59 -2.05 -2.16 21.19
N GLY A 60 -2.45 -3.07 20.29
CA GLY A 60 -1.61 -4.18 19.85
C GLY A 60 -0.44 -3.67 19.00
N ALA A 61 -0.70 -2.72 18.11
CA ALA A 61 0.31 -2.09 17.27
C ALA A 61 1.33 -1.26 18.07
N GLN A 62 0.97 -0.71 19.23
CA GLN A 62 1.91 0.00 20.12
C GLN A 62 3.05 -0.90 20.60
N VAL A 63 2.79 -2.20 20.78
CA VAL A 63 3.84 -3.18 21.13
C VAL A 63 4.85 -3.31 20.00
N THR A 64 4.37 -3.45 18.75
CA THR A 64 5.22 -3.52 17.56
C THR A 64 5.99 -2.23 17.35
N LYS A 65 5.33 -1.07 17.48
CA LYS A 65 5.96 0.25 17.40
C LYS A 65 7.14 0.37 18.36
N GLY A 66 6.93 0.11 19.65
CA GLY A 66 7.99 0.22 20.65
C GLY A 66 9.17 -0.72 20.39
N LYS A 67 8.92 -1.92 19.84
CA LYS A 67 9.97 -2.83 19.42
C LYS A 67 10.78 -2.25 18.23
N TRP A 68 10.09 -1.83 17.18
CA TRP A 68 10.71 -1.33 15.95
C TRP A 68 11.48 -0.02 16.15
N GLU A 69 10.98 0.86 17.01
CA GLU A 69 11.70 2.08 17.42
C GLU A 69 12.97 1.73 18.22
N GLY A 70 12.92 0.69 19.06
CA GLY A 70 14.11 0.19 19.77
C GLY A 70 15.14 -0.50 18.86
N GLU A 71 14.71 -0.97 17.69
CA GLU A 71 15.55 -1.68 16.70
C GLU A 71 15.99 -0.77 15.53
N ASN A 72 15.64 0.53 15.57
CA ASN A 72 16.00 1.51 14.53
C ASN A 72 15.48 1.09 13.13
N GLU A 73 14.31 0.45 13.11
CA GLU A 73 13.69 -0.11 11.91
C GLU A 73 13.16 0.98 10.98
N ALA A 74 12.74 2.12 11.54
CA ALA A 74 12.22 3.26 10.78
C ALA A 74 13.28 3.82 9.82
N GLU A 75 14.52 4.00 10.27
CA GLU A 75 15.64 4.45 9.44
C GLU A 75 16.00 3.42 8.36
N ARG A 76 15.96 2.13 8.71
CA ARG A 76 16.25 1.03 7.76
C ARG A 76 15.23 1.02 6.62
N LEU A 77 13.95 1.16 6.95
CA LEU A 77 12.87 1.24 5.97
C LEU A 77 12.97 2.53 5.16
N LYS A 78 13.21 3.69 5.78
CA LYS A 78 13.43 4.96 5.06
C LYS A 78 14.54 4.83 4.04
N TYR A 79 15.69 4.29 4.43
CA TYR A 79 16.81 4.08 3.51
C TYR A 79 16.41 3.21 2.31
N TYR A 80 15.72 2.10 2.56
CA TYR A 80 15.24 1.23 1.49
C TYR A 80 14.27 1.95 0.56
N LEU A 81 13.29 2.67 1.10
CA LEU A 81 12.22 3.33 0.33
C LEU A 81 12.74 4.51 -0.49
N GLU A 82 13.65 5.32 0.06
CA GLU A 82 14.21 6.50 -0.62
C GLU A 82 15.33 6.14 -1.59
N ASN A 83 16.04 5.01 -1.40
CA ASN A 83 17.21 4.66 -2.20
C ASN A 83 17.01 3.36 -2.99
N THR A 84 17.03 2.22 -2.30
CA THR A 84 17.04 0.90 -2.95
C THR A 84 15.81 0.71 -3.83
N CYS A 85 14.63 1.02 -3.32
CA CYS A 85 13.39 0.92 -4.07
C CYS A 85 13.42 1.80 -5.33
N VAL A 86 13.83 3.06 -5.19
CA VAL A 86 13.89 4.03 -6.29
C VAL A 86 14.89 3.59 -7.37
N GLU A 87 16.07 3.12 -6.97
CA GLU A 87 17.09 2.62 -7.90
C GLU A 87 16.57 1.43 -8.72
N TRP A 88 15.94 0.47 -8.05
CA TRP A 88 15.38 -0.71 -8.70
C TRP A 88 14.17 -0.36 -9.58
N LEU A 89 13.30 0.53 -9.12
CA LEU A 89 12.14 0.98 -9.90
C LEU A 89 12.56 1.65 -11.20
N ARG A 90 13.58 2.52 -11.18
CA ARG A 90 14.16 3.11 -12.39
C ARG A 90 14.66 2.05 -13.38
N LYS A 91 15.31 1.00 -12.88
CA LYS A 91 15.77 -0.13 -13.73
C LYS A 91 14.58 -0.88 -14.33
N TYR A 92 13.56 -1.21 -13.54
CA TYR A 92 12.39 -1.94 -14.03
C TYR A 92 11.58 -1.16 -15.05
N VAL A 93 11.40 0.15 -14.84
CA VAL A 93 10.77 1.03 -15.83
C VAL A 93 11.58 1.04 -17.12
N SER A 94 12.91 1.15 -17.04
CA SER A 94 13.78 1.09 -18.23
C SER A 94 13.70 -0.26 -18.96
N TYR A 95 13.72 -1.38 -18.23
CA TYR A 95 13.65 -2.72 -18.83
C TYR A 95 12.30 -2.99 -19.49
N GLY A 96 11.21 -2.55 -18.86
CA GLY A 96 9.84 -2.77 -19.30
C GLY A 96 9.29 -1.68 -20.23
N GLN A 97 10.04 -0.62 -20.51
CA GLN A 97 9.52 0.59 -21.16
C GLN A 97 8.65 0.32 -22.41
N PRO A 98 9.06 -0.53 -23.38
CA PRO A 98 8.25 -0.78 -24.58
C PRO A 98 6.89 -1.41 -24.29
N VAL A 99 6.77 -2.15 -23.18
CA VAL A 99 5.54 -2.83 -22.75
C VAL A 99 4.70 -1.91 -21.85
N LEU A 100 5.34 -1.22 -20.91
CA LEU A 100 4.68 -0.33 -19.95
C LEU A 100 4.07 0.90 -20.64
N GLU A 101 4.72 1.42 -21.67
CA GLU A 101 4.23 2.57 -22.44
C GLU A 101 3.30 2.17 -23.60
N ARG A 102 3.08 0.87 -23.80
CA ARG A 102 2.21 0.37 -24.88
C ARG A 102 0.77 0.79 -24.62
N LYS A 103 0.16 1.42 -25.64
CA LYS A 103 -1.25 1.82 -25.62
C LYS A 103 -2.05 0.89 -26.53
N GLU A 104 -2.97 0.14 -25.96
CA GLU A 104 -3.94 -0.66 -26.71
C GLU A 104 -5.30 0.04 -26.67
N PRO A 105 -5.91 0.36 -27.83
CA PRO A 105 -7.22 0.97 -27.84
C PRO A 105 -8.28 -0.05 -27.38
N PRO A 106 -9.23 0.34 -26.53
CA PRO A 106 -10.27 -0.57 -26.10
C PRO A 106 -11.26 -0.84 -27.24
N THR A 107 -11.84 -2.04 -27.24
CA THR A 107 -13.02 -2.32 -28.06
C THR A 107 -14.26 -1.83 -27.35
N VAL A 108 -14.97 -0.87 -27.95
CA VAL A 108 -16.18 -0.29 -27.34
C VAL A 108 -17.45 -0.98 -27.86
N ARG A 109 -18.36 -1.34 -26.95
CA ARG A 109 -19.70 -1.85 -27.27
C ARG A 109 -20.77 -1.03 -26.58
N VAL A 110 -21.74 -0.56 -27.36
CA VAL A 110 -22.94 0.12 -26.86
C VAL A 110 -24.13 -0.81 -27.02
N SER A 111 -24.98 -0.89 -26.00
CA SER A 111 -26.18 -1.71 -25.99
C SER A 111 -27.33 -0.96 -25.32
N GLY A 112 -28.56 -1.29 -25.71
CA GLY A 112 -29.78 -0.76 -25.10
C GLY A 112 -30.67 -1.91 -24.65
N LYS A 113 -31.26 -1.79 -23.46
CA LYS A 113 -32.31 -2.68 -22.97
C LYS A 113 -33.55 -1.84 -22.68
N GLU A 114 -34.62 -2.13 -23.39
CA GLU A 114 -35.92 -1.50 -23.16
C GLU A 114 -36.77 -2.38 -22.24
N ILE A 115 -37.35 -1.73 -21.24
CA ILE A 115 -38.44 -2.23 -20.42
C ILE A 115 -39.59 -1.22 -20.54
N PRO A 116 -40.86 -1.58 -20.27
CA PRO A 116 -41.97 -0.65 -20.44
C PRO A 116 -41.71 0.70 -19.75
N GLY A 117 -41.63 1.77 -20.56
CA GLY A 117 -41.42 3.14 -20.10
C GLY A 117 -39.96 3.55 -19.83
N VAL A 118 -38.97 2.66 -19.98
CA VAL A 118 -37.55 2.97 -19.71
C VAL A 118 -36.62 2.26 -20.70
N LEU A 119 -35.76 3.04 -21.36
CA LEU A 119 -34.61 2.54 -22.13
C LEU A 119 -33.33 2.72 -21.31
N THR A 120 -32.68 1.61 -20.93
CA THR A 120 -31.35 1.65 -20.29
C THR A 120 -30.27 1.46 -21.34
N LEU A 121 -29.37 2.43 -21.45
CA LEU A 121 -28.18 2.35 -22.30
C LEU A 121 -26.97 1.90 -21.49
N SER A 122 -26.12 1.04 -22.06
CA SER A 122 -24.86 0.59 -21.47
C SER A 122 -23.72 0.72 -22.48
N CYS A 123 -22.64 1.38 -22.07
CA CYS A 123 -21.39 1.46 -22.81
C CYS A 123 -20.32 0.66 -22.05
N ARG A 124 -19.63 -0.25 -22.76
CA ARG A 124 -18.56 -1.08 -22.20
C ARG A 124 -17.32 -0.96 -23.07
N ALA A 125 -16.18 -0.72 -22.44
CA ALA A 125 -14.86 -0.76 -23.04
C ALA A 125 -14.17 -2.06 -22.58
N TYR A 126 -13.65 -2.83 -23.54
CA TYR A 126 -12.90 -4.07 -23.32
C TYR A 126 -11.45 -3.90 -23.76
#